data_AF-A0A6J0NVS3-F1
#
_entry.id   AF-A0A6J0NVS3-F1
#
_cell.length_a   1.000
_cell.length_b   1.000
_cell.length_c   1.000
_cell.angle_alpha   90.00
_cell.angle_beta   90.00
_cell.angle_gamma   90.00
#
_symmetry.space_group_name_H-M   'P 1'
#
loop_
_entity.id
_entity.type
_entity.pdbx_description
1 polymer ?
#
loop_
_entity_poly.entity_id
_entity_poly.type
_entity_poly.pdbx_seq_one_letter_code
_entity_poly.pdbx_strand_id
1 'polypeptide(L)'
;MSPPVSVHNIDDTLARAAASFKRFHAAAMTEELENRTPSEQRTMIGESLYPLVELLEPLFAPKITGMILELPRAEIFRCLESPEALKKKVNEAIIVLMESKQMNLDEQEAKKVRAAMHSSKL
;
A
#
# COMPACT_ATOMS: atom_id res chain seq x y z
N MET A 1 -17.90 25.64 31.39
CA MET A 1 -17.07 25.83 30.18
C MET A 1 -16.72 24.46 29.65
N SER A 2 -17.35 24.02 28.59
CA SER A 2 -17.07 22.72 27.98
C SER A 2 -15.86 22.84 27.06
N PRO A 3 -14.89 21.90 27.08
CA PRO A 3 -13.78 21.92 26.14
C PRO A 3 -14.30 21.69 24.70
N PRO A 4 -13.70 22.35 23.69
CA PRO A 4 -14.05 22.12 22.30
C PRO A 4 -13.70 20.68 21.93
N VAL A 5 -14.67 19.97 21.36
CA VAL A 5 -14.48 18.64 20.78
C VAL A 5 -13.51 18.80 19.61
N SER A 6 -12.25 18.38 19.79
CA SER A 6 -11.32 18.22 18.67
C SER A 6 -11.90 17.19 17.72
N VAL A 7 -12.46 17.68 16.61
CA VAL A 7 -12.65 16.91 15.39
C VAL A 7 -11.30 16.29 15.07
N HIS A 8 -11.17 14.99 15.30
CA HIS A 8 -9.99 14.23 14.93
C HIS A 8 -9.97 14.18 13.41
N ASN A 9 -9.22 15.10 12.80
CA ASN A 9 -8.88 14.99 11.40
C ASN A 9 -8.10 13.69 11.23
N ILE A 10 -8.58 12.83 10.34
CA ILE A 10 -7.99 11.55 9.96
C ILE A 10 -6.50 11.70 9.58
N ASP A 11 -6.12 12.85 9.01
CA ASP A 11 -4.73 13.22 8.72
C ASP A 11 -3.84 13.35 9.99
N ASP A 12 -4.38 13.79 11.13
CA ASP A 12 -3.62 13.90 12.39
C ASP A 12 -3.29 12.52 12.97
N THR A 13 -4.23 11.59 12.88
CA THR A 13 -4.06 10.20 13.34
C THR A 13 -2.98 9.49 12.54
N LEU A 14 -2.98 9.64 11.21
CA LEU A 14 -1.95 9.06 10.35
C LEU A 14 -0.59 9.70 10.58
N ALA A 15 -0.52 11.04 10.70
CA ALA A 15 0.73 11.74 10.98
C ALA A 15 1.32 11.31 12.34
N ARG A 16 0.48 11.11 13.37
CA ARG A 16 0.90 10.65 14.70
C ARG A 16 1.35 9.18 14.69
N ALA A 17 0.65 8.32 13.94
CA ALA A 17 1.03 6.93 13.76
C ALA A 17 2.37 6.82 12.99
N ALA A 18 2.51 7.57 11.90
CA ALA A 18 3.74 7.64 11.11
C ALA A 18 4.93 8.22 11.91
N ALA A 19 4.70 9.24 12.75
CA ALA A 19 5.73 9.81 13.61
C ALA A 19 6.20 8.83 14.69
N SER A 20 5.26 8.11 15.33
CA SER A 20 5.57 7.06 16.30
C SER A 20 6.35 5.91 15.63
N PHE A 21 5.93 5.54 14.42
CA PHE A 21 6.60 4.53 13.61
C PHE A 21 8.05 4.94 13.26
N LYS A 22 8.24 6.16 12.75
CA LYS A 22 9.54 6.72 12.36
C LYS A 22 10.55 6.70 13.51
N ARG A 23 10.09 7.01 14.73
CA ARG A 23 10.94 7.16 15.91
C ARG A 23 11.45 5.82 16.46
N PHE A 24 10.72 4.72 16.24
CA PHE A 24 11.10 3.40 16.73
C PHE A 24 11.69 2.50 15.65
N HIS A 25 11.17 2.55 14.42
CA HIS A 25 11.50 1.56 13.41
C HIS A 25 12.51 2.05 12.37
N ALA A 26 12.55 3.35 12.02
CA ALA A 26 13.46 3.80 10.95
C ALA A 26 14.94 3.58 11.32
N ALA A 27 15.34 3.91 12.55
CA ALA A 27 16.71 3.71 13.04
C ALA A 27 17.05 2.23 13.22
N ALA A 28 16.17 1.46 13.87
CA ALA A 28 16.35 0.04 14.11
C ALA A 28 16.39 -0.78 12.80
N MET A 29 15.57 -0.40 11.82
CA MET A 29 15.59 -1.00 10.50
C MET A 29 16.90 -0.70 9.79
N THR A 30 17.42 0.53 9.75
CA THR A 30 18.68 0.81 9.01
C THR A 30 19.82 -0.13 9.42
N GLU A 31 20.03 -0.35 10.72
CA GLU A 31 21.09 -1.23 11.22
C GLU A 31 20.81 -2.72 10.92
N GLU A 32 19.55 -3.16 11.05
CA GLU A 32 19.19 -4.57 10.85
C GLU A 32 19.04 -4.93 9.35
N LEU A 33 18.73 -3.94 8.52
CA LEU A 33 18.67 -4.04 7.07
C LEU A 33 20.08 -4.14 6.48
N GLU A 34 21.09 -3.44 7.02
CA GLU A 34 22.47 -3.46 6.48
C GLU A 34 23.08 -4.87 6.44
N ASN A 35 22.67 -5.77 7.34
CA ASN A 35 23.19 -7.14 7.40
C ASN A 35 22.29 -8.18 6.70
N ARG A 36 21.11 -7.78 6.20
CA ARG A 36 20.11 -8.69 5.61
C ARG A 36 20.01 -8.58 4.09
N THR A 37 19.47 -9.63 3.47
CA THR A 37 19.28 -9.65 2.02
C THR A 37 18.25 -8.60 1.57
N PRO A 38 18.39 -8.01 0.37
CA PRO A 38 17.45 -6.99 -0.13
C PRO A 38 15.99 -7.44 -0.16
N SER A 39 15.74 -8.75 -0.19
CA SER A 39 14.40 -9.33 -0.14
C SER A 39 13.80 -9.27 1.26
N GLU A 40 14.52 -9.72 2.29
CA GLU A 40 14.06 -9.63 3.69
C GLU A 40 13.83 -8.19 4.10
N GLN A 41 14.69 -7.29 3.63
CA GLN A 41 14.56 -5.87 3.84
C GLN A 41 13.20 -5.33 3.36
N ARG A 42 12.80 -5.73 2.15
CA ARG A 42 11.48 -5.36 1.61
C ARG A 42 10.34 -5.99 2.41
N THR A 43 10.48 -7.23 2.86
CA THR A 43 9.48 -7.89 3.70
C THR A 43 9.24 -7.10 4.99
N MET A 44 10.30 -6.76 5.72
CA MET A 44 10.22 -6.01 6.97
C MET A 44 9.55 -4.64 6.76
N ILE A 45 9.92 -3.96 5.67
CA ILE A 45 9.29 -2.68 5.29
C ILE A 45 7.81 -2.88 4.96
N GLY A 46 7.45 -3.96 4.27
CA GLY A 46 6.07 -4.30 3.94
C GLY A 46 5.19 -4.51 5.16
N GLU A 47 5.65 -5.29 6.12
CA GLU A 47 4.94 -5.54 7.39
C GLU A 47 4.69 -4.26 8.18
N SER A 48 5.63 -3.33 8.06
CA SER A 48 5.55 -2.00 8.67
C SER A 48 4.65 -1.03 7.92
N LEU A 49 4.66 -1.08 6.59
CA LEU A 49 3.90 -0.18 5.71
C LEU A 49 2.42 -0.58 5.66
N TYR A 50 2.14 -1.89 5.72
CA TYR A 50 0.80 -2.45 5.65
C TYR A 50 -0.22 -1.78 6.59
N PRO A 51 0.02 -1.64 7.91
CA PRO A 51 -0.94 -1.01 8.82
C PRO A 51 -1.18 0.48 8.52
N LEU A 52 -0.19 1.17 7.93
CA LEU A 52 -0.33 2.57 7.53
C LEU A 52 -1.21 2.70 6.28
N VAL A 53 -1.02 1.79 5.32
CA VAL A 53 -1.86 1.73 4.11
C VAL A 53 -3.27 1.27 4.47
N GLU A 54 -3.43 0.31 5.38
CA GLU A 54 -4.73 -0.18 5.84
C GLU A 54 -5.55 0.90 6.54
N LEU A 55 -4.91 1.81 7.28
CA LEU A 55 -5.57 2.98 7.87
C LEU A 55 -6.14 3.94 6.80
N LEU A 56 -5.48 4.02 5.64
CA LEU A 56 -5.88 4.87 4.52
C LEU A 56 -6.91 4.18 3.61
N GLU A 57 -6.64 2.95 3.22
CA GLU A 57 -7.44 2.17 2.28
C GLU A 57 -7.37 0.67 2.68
N PRO A 58 -8.33 0.19 3.50
CA PRO A 58 -8.34 -1.19 3.99
C PRO A 58 -8.79 -2.23 2.93
N LEU A 59 -9.47 -1.80 1.87
CA LEU A 59 -10.03 -2.68 0.83
C LEU A 59 -8.95 -3.20 -0.13
N PHE A 60 -7.96 -2.36 -0.42
CA PHE A 60 -6.86 -2.64 -1.33
C PHE A 60 -5.49 -2.60 -0.66
N ALA A 61 -5.42 -2.47 0.67
CA ALA A 61 -4.20 -2.44 1.47
C ALA A 61 -3.11 -3.45 1.03
N PRO A 62 -3.38 -4.77 0.92
CA PRO A 62 -2.35 -5.74 0.55
C PRO A 62 -1.83 -5.53 -0.88
N LYS A 63 -2.71 -5.11 -1.80
CA LYS A 63 -2.36 -4.92 -3.21
C LYS A 63 -1.56 -3.63 -3.40
N ILE A 64 -1.99 -2.54 -2.76
CA ILE A 64 -1.29 -1.25 -2.77
C ILE A 64 0.07 -1.38 -2.08
N THR A 65 0.12 -2.05 -0.92
CA THR A 65 1.37 -2.32 -0.21
C THR A 65 2.33 -3.12 -1.10
N GLY A 66 1.85 -4.15 -1.80
CA GLY A 66 2.64 -4.89 -2.78
C GLY A 66 3.21 -3.99 -3.88
N MET A 67 2.38 -3.12 -4.48
CA MET A 67 2.84 -2.18 -5.51
C MET A 67 3.87 -1.18 -5.00
N ILE A 68 3.73 -0.72 -3.75
CA ILE A 68 4.73 0.16 -3.12
C ILE A 68 6.04 -0.59 -2.86
N LEU A 69 5.99 -1.88 -2.50
CA LEU A 69 7.18 -2.71 -2.31
C LEU A 69 7.93 -3.05 -3.61
N GLU A 70 7.27 -2.93 -4.76
CA GLU A 70 7.90 -3.04 -6.08
C GLU A 70 8.68 -1.78 -6.47
N LEU A 71 8.54 -0.66 -5.74
CA LEU A 71 9.29 0.57 -5.97
C LEU A 71 10.76 0.45 -5.54
N PRO A 72 11.66 1.29 -6.10
CA PRO A 72 13.05 1.34 -5.63
C PRO A 72 13.10 1.77 -4.16
N ARG A 73 14.10 1.24 -3.44
CA ARG A 73 14.31 1.48 -2.00
C ARG A 73 14.18 2.95 -1.61
N ALA A 74 14.80 3.86 -2.37
CA ALA A 74 14.75 5.29 -2.10
C ALA A 74 13.32 5.85 -2.07
N GLU A 75 12.44 5.39 -2.96
CA GLU A 75 11.04 5.81 -2.99
C GLU A 75 10.24 5.23 -1.82
N ILE A 76 10.51 3.97 -1.45
CA ILE A 76 9.88 3.34 -0.29
C ILE A 76 10.25 4.07 1.00
N PHE A 77 11.54 4.37 1.20
CA PHE A 77 12.01 5.14 2.34
C PHE A 77 11.36 6.52 2.39
N ARG A 78 11.26 7.21 1.24
CA ARG A 78 10.58 8.49 1.14
C ARG A 78 9.10 8.42 1.55
N CYS A 79 8.40 7.34 1.23
CA CYS A 79 7.04 7.08 1.71
C CYS A 79 6.98 6.88 3.23
N LEU A 80 7.97 6.22 3.82
CA LEU A 80 8.07 6.06 5.27
C LEU A 80 8.49 7.35 5.99
N GLU A 81 9.28 8.20 5.34
CA GLU A 81 9.76 9.47 5.89
C GLU A 81 8.68 10.54 5.89
N SER A 82 7.71 10.46 4.96
CA SER A 82 6.64 11.43 4.78
C SER A 82 5.27 10.75 4.61
N PRO A 83 4.33 10.94 5.56
CA PRO A 83 2.97 10.41 5.43
C PRO A 83 2.23 10.98 4.22
N GLU A 84 2.55 12.21 3.80
CA GLU A 84 2.01 12.82 2.58
C GLU A 84 2.49 12.08 1.31
N ALA A 85 3.77 11.67 1.28
CA ALA A 85 4.32 10.88 0.19
C ALA A 85 3.65 9.51 0.11
N LEU A 86 3.43 8.85 1.25
CA LEU A 86 2.69 7.59 1.31
C LEU A 86 1.28 7.76 0.77
N LYS A 87 0.53 8.76 1.25
CA LYS A 87 -0.85 9.05 0.82
C LYS A 87 -0.93 9.28 -0.70
N LYS A 88 0.02 10.05 -1.25
CA LYS A 88 0.09 10.30 -2.69
C LYS A 88 0.29 9.00 -3.48
N LYS A 89 1.24 8.15 -3.06
CA LYS A 89 1.51 6.87 -3.71
C LYS A 89 0.36 5.88 -3.59
N VAL A 90 -0.29 5.84 -2.43
CA VAL A 90 -1.51 5.04 -2.22
C VAL A 90 -2.59 5.47 -3.20
N ASN A 91 -2.80 6.78 -3.38
CA ASN A 91 -3.79 7.29 -4.31
C ASN A 91 -3.46 6.97 -5.78
N GLU A 92 -2.18 7.11 -6.17
CA GLU A 92 -1.70 6.69 -7.49
C GLU A 92 -1.93 5.18 -7.72
N ALA A 93 -1.61 4.34 -6.73
CA ALA A 93 -1.83 2.90 -6.81
C ALA A 93 -3.31 2.54 -6.91
N ILE A 94 -4.21 3.24 -6.20
CA ILE A 94 -5.66 3.04 -6.32
C ILE A 94 -6.13 3.31 -7.75
N ILE A 95 -5.68 4.41 -8.36
CA ILE A 95 -6.03 4.76 -9.75
C ILE A 95 -5.58 3.65 -10.70
N VAL A 96 -4.32 3.23 -10.59
CA VAL A 96 -3.78 2.13 -11.43
C VAL A 96 -4.53 0.81 -11.18
N LEU A 97 -4.92 0.53 -9.94
CA LEU A 97 -5.70 -0.66 -9.60
C LEU A 97 -7.11 -0.60 -10.18
N MET A 98 -7.76 0.57 -10.18
CA MET A 98 -9.06 0.77 -10.82
C MET A 98 -8.97 0.55 -12.33
N GLU A 99 -7.97 1.13 -13.00
CA GLU A 99 -7.71 0.93 -14.42
C GLU A 99 -7.41 -0.54 -14.74
N SER A 100 -6.58 -1.20 -13.93
CA SER A 100 -6.25 -2.61 -14.09
C SER A 100 -7.44 -3.54 -13.84
N LYS A 101 -8.32 -3.19 -12.88
CA LYS A 101 -9.56 -3.93 -12.63
C LYS A 101 -10.51 -3.82 -13.81
N GLN A 102 -10.64 -2.63 -14.39
CA GLN A 102 -11.48 -2.41 -15.55
C GLN A 102 -11.01 -3.27 -16.74
N MET A 103 -9.69 -3.32 -16.99
CA MET A 103 -9.13 -4.16 -18.06
C MET A 103 -9.27 -5.68 -17.79
N ASN A 104 -9.26 -6.12 -16.53
CA ASN A 104 -9.40 -7.55 -16.19
C ASN A 104 -10.85 -8.06 -16.33
N LEU A 105 -11.85 -7.18 -16.20
CA LEU A 105 -13.26 -7.54 -16.36
C LEU A 105 -13.57 -7.87 -17.83
N ASP A 106 -13.08 -7.05 -18.77
CA ASP A 106 -13.25 -7.29 -20.20
C ASP A 106 -12.54 -8.57 -20.68
N GLU A 107 -11.33 -8.85 -20.16
CA GLU A 107 -10.59 -10.04 -20.58
C GLU A 107 -11.11 -11.35 -19.95
N GLN A 108 -11.64 -11.31 -18.73
CA GLN A 108 -12.29 -12.49 -18.14
C GLN A 108 -13.60 -12.83 -18.85
N GLU A 109 -14.38 -11.83 -19.25
CA GLU A 109 -15.64 -12.05 -19.97
C GLU A 109 -15.38 -12.62 -21.37
N ALA A 110 -14.38 -12.09 -22.09
CA ALA A 110 -13.96 -12.64 -23.38
C ALA A 110 -13.45 -14.09 -23.28
N LYS A 111 -12.69 -14.43 -22.21
CA LYS A 111 -12.22 -15.81 -21.96
C LYS A 111 -13.37 -16.75 -21.61
N LYS A 112 -14.37 -16.31 -20.84
CA LYS A 112 -15.59 -17.10 -20.56
C LYS A 112 -16.42 -17.35 -21.81
N VAL A 113 -16.66 -16.33 -22.63
CA VAL A 113 -17.43 -16.45 -23.89
C VAL A 113 -16.73 -17.38 -24.88
N ARG A 114 -15.40 -17.30 -24.99
CA ARG A 114 -14.60 -18.16 -25.87
C ARG A 114 -14.55 -19.61 -25.38
N ALA A 115 -14.49 -19.83 -24.07
CA ALA A 115 -14.58 -21.16 -23.47
C ALA A 115 -15.96 -21.80 -23.67
N ALA A 116 -17.04 -21.02 -23.54
CA ALA A 116 -18.41 -21.50 -23.77
C ALA A 116 -18.69 -21.86 -25.24
N MET A 117 -18.05 -21.19 -26.22
CA MET A 117 -18.23 -21.52 -27.63
C MET A 117 -17.49 -22.80 -28.08
N HIS A 118 -16.42 -23.21 -27.40
CA HIS A 118 -15.67 -24.42 -27.76
C HIS A 118 -16.27 -25.71 -27.20
N SER A 119 -17.16 -25.64 -26.21
CA SER A 119 -17.77 -26.82 -25.58
C SER A 119 -19.11 -27.25 -26.20
N SER A 120 -19.72 -26.47 -27.11
CA SER A 120 -20.98 -26.83 -27.80
C SER A 120 -20.80 -27.67 -29.08
N LYS A 121 -19.72 -28.43 -29.18
CA LYS A 121 -19.50 -29.33 -30.32
C LYS A 121 -18.96 -30.68 -29.88
N LEU A 122 -19.78 -31.41 -29.13
CA LEU A 122 -19.76 -32.87 -29.07
C LEU A 122 -21.19 -33.37 -28.80
#